data_AF-A0AAW9W8L5-F1
#
_entry.id   AF-A0AAW9W8L5-F1
#
_cell.length_a   1.000
_cell.length_b   1.000
_cell.length_c   1.000
_cell.angle_alpha   90.00
_cell.angle_beta   90.00
_cell.angle_gamma   90.00
#
_symmetry.space_group_name_H-M   'P 1'
#
loop_
_entity.id
_entity.type
_entity.pdbx_description
1 polymer ?
#
loop_
_entity_poly.entity_id
_entity_poly.type
_entity_poly.pdbx_seq_one_letter_code
_entity_poly.pdbx_strand_id
1 'polypeptide(L)'
;YTEREIPYTRIIEHKHFEYGTQDKTVITREYPADWKRGDEPYYPINDERNNAMFAKYQEEAAQNDKVIFCGRLADYKYYDMHVVIERALEVVLSELGK
;
A
#
# COMPACT_ATOMS: atom_id res chain seq x y z
N TYR A 1 -3.65 -2.87 -21.45
CA TYR A 1 -3.35 -4.28 -21.70
C TYR A 1 -4.18 -5.07 -20.72
N THR A 2 -5.14 -5.80 -21.23
CA THR A 2 -6.02 -6.67 -20.44
C THR A 2 -6.00 -8.11 -20.97
N GLU A 3 -5.18 -8.34 -22.00
CA GLU A 3 -4.93 -9.62 -22.64
C GLU A 3 -3.96 -10.45 -21.80
N ARG A 4 -4.31 -11.72 -21.55
CA ARG A 4 -3.51 -12.66 -20.74
C ARG A 4 -2.10 -12.90 -21.29
N GLU A 5 -1.95 -12.86 -22.61
CA GLU A 5 -0.67 -13.14 -23.28
C GLU A 5 0.37 -12.02 -23.12
N ILE A 6 -0.05 -10.84 -22.66
CA ILE A 6 0.87 -9.73 -22.40
C ILE A 6 1.39 -9.85 -20.96
N PRO A 7 2.72 -9.95 -20.75
CA PRO A 7 3.27 -10.29 -19.44
C PRO A 7 3.25 -9.14 -18.42
N TYR A 8 3.04 -7.90 -18.86
CA TYR A 8 2.94 -6.71 -18.00
C TYR A 8 1.51 -6.19 -17.96
N THR A 9 1.11 -5.62 -16.83
CA THR A 9 -0.24 -5.05 -16.63
C THR A 9 -0.34 -3.64 -17.20
N ARG A 10 0.75 -2.87 -17.15
CA ARG A 10 0.77 -1.44 -17.50
C ARG A 10 2.08 -1.03 -18.17
N ILE A 11 1.97 -0.01 -19.01
CA ILE A 11 3.11 0.83 -19.41
C ILE A 11 2.84 2.21 -18.85
N ILE A 12 3.77 2.71 -18.05
CA ILE A 12 3.71 4.05 -17.47
C ILE A 12 4.79 4.87 -18.16
N GLU A 13 4.37 5.87 -18.93
CA GLU A 13 5.27 6.85 -19.51
C GLU A 13 5.24 8.13 -18.65
N HIS A 14 6.27 8.29 -17.82
CA HIS A 14 6.25 9.24 -16.69
C HIS A 14 6.16 10.70 -17.12
N LYS A 15 6.64 11.05 -18.32
CA LYS A 15 6.62 12.44 -18.79
C LYS A 15 5.21 13.03 -18.86
N HIS A 16 4.20 12.20 -19.04
CA HIS A 16 2.82 12.65 -19.19
C HIS A 16 2.17 13.06 -17.87
N PHE A 17 2.74 12.69 -16.71
CA PHE A 17 2.22 13.14 -15.40
C PHE A 17 2.39 14.65 -15.20
N GLU A 18 3.44 15.24 -15.75
CA GLU A 18 3.75 16.68 -15.63
C GLU A 18 3.88 17.36 -17.00
N TYR A 19 3.13 16.89 -18.00
CA TYR A 19 3.03 17.50 -19.33
C TYR A 19 4.38 17.72 -20.06
N GLY A 20 5.37 16.84 -19.84
CA GLY A 20 6.72 16.97 -20.38
C GLY A 20 6.79 16.92 -21.90
N THR A 21 7.56 17.84 -22.50
CA THR A 21 7.74 18.00 -23.96
C THR A 21 9.11 17.55 -24.47
N GLN A 22 9.99 17.10 -23.58
CA GLN A 22 11.34 16.68 -23.93
C GLN A 22 11.37 15.54 -24.96
N ASP A 23 12.43 15.52 -25.77
CA ASP A 23 12.61 14.57 -26.87
C ASP A 23 12.77 13.11 -26.41
N LYS A 24 13.33 12.90 -25.21
CA LYS A 24 13.57 11.57 -24.63
C LYS A 24 12.56 11.26 -23.53
N THR A 25 12.16 10.00 -23.41
CA THR A 25 11.18 9.56 -22.43
C THR A 25 11.66 8.34 -21.65
N VAL A 26 11.08 8.14 -20.48
CA VAL A 26 11.28 6.95 -19.65
C VAL A 26 9.94 6.24 -19.53
N ILE A 27 9.94 4.96 -19.89
CA ILE A 27 8.79 4.07 -19.70
C ILE A 27 9.11 3.02 -18.65
N THR A 28 8.11 2.70 -17.83
CA THR A 28 8.13 1.56 -16.91
C THR A 28 7.09 0.55 -17.36
N ARG A 29 7.49 -0.72 -17.47
CA ARG A 29 6.58 -1.85 -17.59
C ARG A 29 6.36 -2.44 -16.21
N GLU A 30 5.12 -2.51 -15.77
CA GLU A 30 4.74 -3.06 -14.46
C GLU A 30 4.40 -4.54 -14.60
N TYR A 31 5.05 -5.39 -13.82
CA TYR A 31 4.84 -6.84 -13.84
C TYR A 31 4.22 -7.29 -12.50
N PRO A 32 3.16 -8.10 -12.53
CA PRO A 32 2.66 -8.74 -11.32
C PRO A 32 3.67 -9.81 -10.86
N ALA A 33 3.76 -10.01 -9.55
CA ALA A 33 4.60 -11.04 -8.96
C ALA A 33 3.91 -11.63 -7.74
N ASP A 34 4.08 -12.94 -7.55
CA ASP A 34 3.72 -13.59 -6.29
C ASP A 34 4.66 -13.08 -5.20
N TRP A 35 4.08 -12.56 -4.12
CA TRP A 35 4.85 -12.01 -3.01
C TRP A 35 5.57 -13.13 -2.24
N LYS A 36 6.83 -12.87 -1.88
CA LYS A 36 7.60 -13.67 -0.91
C LYS A 36 8.23 -12.75 0.12
N ARG A 37 8.58 -13.33 1.27
CA ARG A 37 9.27 -12.60 2.33
C ARG A 37 10.58 -11.99 1.79
N GLY A 38 10.73 -10.68 1.98
CA GLY A 38 11.83 -9.89 1.43
C GLY A 38 11.43 -9.01 0.24
N ASP A 39 10.29 -9.29 -0.39
CA ASP A 39 9.72 -8.43 -1.42
C ASP A 39 8.91 -7.28 -0.79
N GLU A 40 8.80 -6.17 -1.52
CA GLU A 40 7.97 -5.03 -1.15
C GLU A 40 6.47 -5.44 -1.16
N PRO A 41 5.76 -5.35 -0.03
CA PRO A 41 4.34 -5.69 0.01
C PRO A 41 3.53 -4.55 -0.62
N TYR A 42 2.95 -4.75 -1.82
CA TYR A 42 2.13 -3.74 -2.49
C TYR A 42 0.63 -3.82 -2.14
N TYR A 43 0.03 -5.00 -2.32
CA TYR A 43 -1.42 -5.22 -2.15
C TYR A 43 -1.70 -6.31 -1.12
N PRO A 44 -2.51 -6.06 -0.07
CA PRO A 44 -2.90 -7.10 0.87
C PRO A 44 -3.90 -8.07 0.21
N ILE A 45 -3.78 -9.35 0.54
CA ILE A 45 -4.75 -10.38 0.13
C ILE A 45 -5.75 -10.53 1.28
N ASN A 46 -6.94 -9.94 1.10
CA ASN A 46 -7.97 -9.85 2.14
C ASN A 46 -8.91 -11.07 2.12
N ASP A 47 -8.36 -12.26 2.32
CA ASP A 47 -9.12 -13.50 2.50
C ASP A 47 -9.36 -13.80 3.99
N GLU A 48 -10.23 -14.78 4.27
CA GLU A 48 -10.57 -15.17 5.65
C GLU A 48 -9.33 -15.58 6.48
N ARG A 49 -8.38 -16.27 5.86
CA ARG A 49 -7.17 -16.76 6.52
C ARG A 49 -6.29 -15.60 6.97
N ASN A 50 -6.02 -14.65 6.08
CA ASN A 50 -5.17 -13.51 6.35
C ASN A 50 -5.84 -12.53 7.30
N ASN A 51 -7.15 -12.32 7.16
CA ASN A 51 -7.91 -11.46 8.07
C ASN A 51 -7.96 -12.05 9.50
N ALA A 52 -8.14 -13.36 9.64
CA ALA A 52 -8.09 -14.02 10.95
C ALA A 52 -6.69 -13.95 11.58
N MET A 53 -5.62 -13.99 10.77
CA MET A 53 -4.25 -13.80 11.26
C MET A 53 -4.00 -12.35 11.68
N PHE A 54 -4.46 -11.38 10.88
CA PHE A 54 -4.34 -9.97 11.20
C PHE A 54 -5.07 -9.62 12.51
N ALA A 55 -6.27 -10.16 12.73
CA ALA A 55 -7.02 -9.95 13.97
C ALA A 55 -6.21 -10.35 15.23
N LYS A 56 -5.46 -11.46 15.18
CA LYS A 56 -4.56 -11.87 16.27
C LYS A 56 -3.44 -10.86 16.50
N TYR A 57 -2.84 -10.34 15.43
CA TYR A 57 -1.83 -9.28 15.55
C TYR A 57 -2.41 -7.97 16.09
N GLN A 58 -3.67 -7.65 15.78
CA GLN A 58 -4.34 -6.49 16.38
C GLN A 58 -4.56 -6.67 17.88
N GLU A 59 -4.96 -7.86 18.32
CA GLU A 59 -5.09 -8.19 19.75
C GLU A 59 -3.75 -8.08 20.50
N GLU A 60 -2.66 -8.53 19.89
CA GLU A 60 -1.30 -8.39 20.45
C GLU A 60 -0.85 -6.92 20.45
N ALA A 61 -1.07 -6.18 19.37
CA ALA A 61 -0.71 -4.78 19.26
C ALA A 61 -1.44 -3.91 20.30
N ALA A 62 -2.71 -4.21 20.60
CA ALA A 62 -3.50 -3.52 21.61
C ALA A 62 -2.97 -3.67 23.05
N GLN A 63 -2.12 -4.68 23.31
CA GLN A 63 -1.48 -4.86 24.61
C GLN A 63 -0.25 -3.97 24.80
N ASN A 64 0.21 -3.27 23.75
CA ASN A 64 1.39 -2.41 23.78
C ASN A 64 0.99 -0.94 23.87
N ASP A 65 1.21 -0.32 25.03
CA ASP A 65 0.87 1.07 25.32
C ASP A 65 1.96 2.08 24.88
N LYS A 66 3.04 1.61 24.25
CA LYS A 66 4.20 2.44 23.87
C LYS A 66 4.40 2.56 22.38
N VAL A 67 3.64 1.83 21.57
CA VAL A 67 3.78 1.78 20.11
C VAL A 67 2.45 2.06 19.47
N ILE A 68 2.43 3.06 18.58
CA ILE A 68 1.26 3.39 17.76
C ILE A 68 1.43 2.69 16.41
N PHE A 69 0.51 1.79 16.09
CA PHE A 69 0.46 1.12 14.80
C PHE A 69 -0.48 1.89 13.85
N CYS A 70 0.05 2.36 12.71
CA CYS A 70 -0.71 3.18 11.77
C CYS A 70 -0.20 3.03 10.33
N GLY A 71 -1.11 3.10 9.37
CA GLY A 71 -0.82 3.14 7.94
C GLY A 71 -0.93 1.78 7.27
N ARG A 72 -0.84 1.76 5.94
CA ARG A 72 -1.17 0.60 5.08
C ARG A 72 -0.59 -0.74 5.56
N LEU A 73 0.68 -0.75 5.99
CA LEU A 73 1.36 -1.96 6.44
C LEU A 73 0.93 -2.41 7.84
N ALA A 74 0.78 -1.46 8.76
CA ALA A 74 0.39 -1.74 10.13
C ALA A 74 -1.10 -2.12 10.25
N ASP A 75 -1.95 -1.47 9.45
CA ASP A 75 -3.40 -1.70 9.40
C ASP A 75 -3.80 -2.86 8.45
N TYR A 76 -2.84 -3.48 7.76
CA TYR A 76 -3.05 -4.52 6.73
C TYR A 76 -4.15 -4.15 5.72
N LYS A 77 -4.11 -2.92 5.21
CA LYS A 77 -5.16 -2.35 4.33
C LYS A 77 -4.57 -1.54 3.21
N TYR A 78 -5.09 -1.69 1.99
CA TYR A 78 -4.79 -0.76 0.92
C TYR A 78 -5.40 0.62 1.23
N TYR A 79 -4.59 1.66 1.15
CA TYR A 79 -5.02 3.05 1.30
C TYR A 79 -4.60 3.85 0.07
N ASP A 80 -5.52 4.65 -0.44
CA ASP A 80 -5.17 5.78 -1.30
C ASP A 80 -4.48 6.88 -0.46
N MET A 81 -3.73 7.76 -1.14
CA MET A 81 -2.90 8.78 -0.47
C MET A 81 -3.70 9.69 0.46
N HIS A 82 -4.92 10.09 0.09
CA HIS A 82 -5.74 10.97 0.93
C HIS A 82 -6.30 10.24 2.16
N VAL A 83 -6.67 8.96 2.02
CA VAL A 83 -7.19 8.14 3.13
C VAL A 83 -6.12 7.90 4.19
N VAL A 84 -4.86 7.66 3.79
CA VAL A 84 -3.78 7.49 4.76
C VAL A 84 -3.41 8.80 5.47
N ILE A 85 -3.56 9.96 4.81
CA ILE A 85 -3.40 11.27 5.45
C ILE A 85 -4.49 11.48 6.50
N GLU A 86 -5.75 11.25 6.14
CA GLU A 86 -6.88 11.31 7.09
C GLU A 86 -6.65 10.39 8.29
N ARG A 87 -6.34 9.12 8.03
CA ARG A 87 -6.02 8.12 9.07
C ARG A 87 -4.90 8.60 10.00
N ALA A 88 -3.83 9.18 9.46
CA ALA A 88 -2.73 9.68 10.27
C ALA A 88 -3.16 10.85 11.17
N LEU A 89 -3.97 11.77 10.65
CA LEU A 89 -4.50 12.90 11.42
C LEU A 89 -5.43 12.44 12.55
N GLU A 90 -6.29 11.45 12.29
CA GLU A 90 -7.15 10.83 13.31
C GLU A 90 -6.33 10.20 14.44
N VAL A 91 -5.27 9.45 14.10
CA VAL A 91 -4.36 8.86 15.09
C VAL A 91 -3.69 9.93 15.93
N VAL A 92 -3.13 10.97 15.29
CA VAL A 92 -2.46 12.05 16.02
C VAL A 92 -3.43 12.75 16.97
N LEU A 93 -4.65 13.03 16.53
CA LEU A 93 -5.66 13.66 17.39
C LEU A 93 -6.03 12.75 18.59
N SER A 94 -6.23 11.46 18.35
CA SER A 94 -6.58 10.49 19.40
C SER A 94 -5.47 10.30 20.44
N GLU A 95 -4.22 10.20 19.98
CA GLU A 95 -3.08 9.84 20.83
C GLU A 95 -2.40 11.06 21.48
N LEU A 96 -2.39 12.21 20.79
CA LEU A 96 -1.60 13.40 21.17
C LEU A 96 -2.43 14.68 21.36
N GLY A 97 -3.73 14.68 21.02
CA GLY A 97 -4.58 15.87 21.01
C GLY A 97 -5.05 16.39 22.38
N LYS A 98 -4.25 16.18 23.44
CA LYS A 98 -4.50 16.77 24.77
C LYS A 98 -3.74 18.08 24.95
#